data_AF-A0A0A3ISF8-F1
#
_entry.id   AF-A0A0A3ISF8-F1
#
_cell.length_a   1.000
_cell.length_b   1.000
_cell.length_c   1.000
_cell.angle_alpha   90.00
_cell.angle_beta   90.00
_cell.angle_gamma   90.00
#
_symmetry.space_group_name_H-M   'P 1'
#
loop_
_entity.id
_entity.type
_entity.pdbx_description
1 polymer ?
#
loop_
_entity_poly.entity_id
_entity_poly.type
_entity_poly.pdbx_seq_one_letter_code
_entity_poly.pdbx_strand_id
1 'polypeptide(L)' 'MKWIIYVIFFVLFIGVTFFGLGPVLFADGSFNERMITLFIVFLIYVVLVILLILFIKKLNRR' A
#
# COMPACT_ATOMS: atom_id res chain seq x y z
N MET A 1 5.21 -21.62 3.62
CA MET A 1 4.14 -20.64 3.95
C MET A 1 4.49 -19.17 3.64
N LYS A 2 5.76 -18.79 3.47
CA LYS A 2 6.16 -17.40 3.13
C LYS A 2 5.46 -16.84 1.89
N TRP A 3 5.19 -17.69 0.89
CA TRP A 3 4.48 -17.31 -0.33
C TRP A 3 3.07 -16.77 -0.09
N ILE A 4 2.35 -17.27 0.93
CA ILE A 4 1.02 -16.76 1.29
C ILE A 4 1.11 -15.29 1.75
N ILE A 5 2.15 -14.94 2.52
CA ILE A 5 2.38 -13.55 2.95
C ILE A 5 2.62 -12.67 1.73
N TYR A 6 3.47 -13.11 0.79
CA TYR A 6 3.72 -12.35 -0.44
C TYR A 6 2.45 -12.17 -1.26
N VAL A 7 1.62 -13.20 -1.42
CA VAL A 7 0.34 -13.10 -2.13
C VAL A 7 -0.63 -12.13 -1.46
N ILE A 8 -0.76 -12.19 -0.13
CA ILE A 8 -1.61 -11.26 0.63
C ILE A 8 -1.13 -9.81 0.43
N PHE A 9 0.17 -9.56 0.65
CA PHE A 9 0.71 -8.21 0.48
C PHE A 9 0.63 -7.73 -0.97
N PHE A 10 0.80 -8.61 -1.95
CA PHE A 10 0.62 -8.29 -3.36
C PHE A 10 -0.81 -7.81 -3.65
N VAL A 11 -1.83 -8.52 -3.16
CA VAL A 11 -3.24 -8.10 -3.28
C VAL A 11 -3.48 -6.77 -2.57
N LEU A 12 -2.90 -6.55 -1.39
CA LEU A 12 -2.99 -5.28 -0.67
C LEU A 12 -2.36 -4.13 -1.47
N PHE A 13 -1.17 -4.31 -2.05
CA PHE A 13 -0.52 -3.31 -2.89
C PHE A 13 -1.33 -2.99 -4.14
N ILE A 14 -1.89 -4.01 -4.79
CA ILE A 14 -2.82 -3.83 -5.92
C ILE A 14 -4.04 -3.01 -5.48
N GLY A 15 -4.65 -3.36 -4.35
CA GLY A 15 -5.80 -2.63 -3.80
C GLY A 15 -5.47 -1.16 -3.56
N VAL A 16 -4.37 -0.85 -2.87
CA VAL A 16 -3.94 0.54 -2.64
C VAL A 16 -3.60 1.26 -3.94
N THR A 17 -3.08 0.56 -4.94
CA THR A 17 -2.82 1.15 -6.26
C THR A 17 -4.13 1.57 -6.94
N PHE A 18 -5.09 0.66 -7.07
CA PHE A 18 -6.34 0.96 -7.76
C PHE A 18 -7.23 1.93 -6.98
N PHE A 19 -7.40 1.71 -5.67
CA PHE A 19 -8.30 2.51 -4.84
C PHE A 19 -7.65 3.77 -4.27
N GLY A 20 -6.32 3.82 -4.16
CA GLY A 20 -5.58 4.98 -3.66
C GLY A 20 -5.07 5.88 -4.77
N LEU A 21 -4.24 5.34 -5.69
CA LEU A 21 -3.72 6.15 -6.80
C LEU A 21 -4.78 6.42 -7.86
N GLY A 22 -5.77 5.55 -8.03
CA GLY A 22 -6.88 5.77 -8.96
C GLY A 22 -7.57 7.13 -8.76
N PRO A 23 -8.08 7.45 -7.57
CA PRO A 23 -8.65 8.77 -7.29
C PRO A 23 -7.66 9.92 -7.47
N VAL A 24 -6.38 9.73 -7.11
CA VAL A 24 -5.36 10.78 -7.32
C VAL A 24 -5.19 11.11 -8.80
N LEU A 25 -5.29 10.13 -9.68
CA LEU A 25 -5.06 10.31 -11.11
C LEU A 25 -6.32 10.72 -11.88
N PHE A 26 -7.47 10.14 -11.51
CA PHE A 26 -8.68 10.17 -12.34
C PHE A 26 -9.89 10.86 -11.69
N ALA A 27 -9.86 11.17 -10.38
CA ALA A 27 -10.97 11.89 -9.77
C ALA A 27 -10.93 13.38 -10.16
N ASP A 28 -12.11 13.95 -10.37
CA ASP A 28 -12.32 15.38 -10.66
C ASP A 28 -12.23 16.25 -9.38
N GLY A 29 -11.26 15.94 -8.51
CA GLY A 29 -10.97 16.71 -7.31
C GLY A 29 -10.04 17.88 -7.60
N SER A 30 -10.10 18.91 -6.76
CA SER A 30 -9.13 20.01 -6.82
C SER A 30 -7.71 19.49 -6.61
N PHE A 31 -6.72 20.25 -7.10
CA PHE A 31 -5.31 19.87 -6.96
C PHE A 31 -4.94 19.61 -5.48
N ASN A 32 -5.41 20.45 -4.57
CA ASN A 32 -5.15 20.33 -3.14
C ASN A 32 -5.70 19.03 -2.54
N GLU A 33 -6.94 18.66 -2.88
CA GLU A 33 -7.54 17.40 -2.43
C GLU A 33 -6.75 16.20 -2.93
N ARG A 34 -6.37 16.20 -4.22
CA ARG A 34 -5.59 15.13 -4.84
C ARG A 34 -4.20 14.99 -4.19
N MET A 35 -3.56 16.09 -3.81
CA MET A 35 -2.28 16.06 -3.10
C MET A 35 -2.41 15.50 -1.68
N ILE A 36 -3.48 15.81 -0.97
CA ILE A 36 -3.77 15.21 0.34
C ILE A 36 -4.02 13.70 0.19
N THR A 37 -4.83 13.30 -0.79
CA THR A 37 -5.05 11.87 -1.09
C THR A 37 -3.73 11.17 -1.42
N LEU A 38 -2.88 11.77 -2.26
CA LEU A 38 -1.56 11.22 -2.62
C LEU A 38 -0.67 11.04 -1.39
N PHE A 39 -0.64 12.03 -0.50
CA PHE A 39 0.14 11.96 0.75
C PHE A 39 -0.34 10.80 1.63
N ILE A 40 -1.65 10.62 1.79
CA ILE A 40 -2.23 9.51 2.57
C ILE A 40 -1.88 8.17 1.92
N VAL A 41 -2.03 8.04 0.59
CA VAL A 41 -1.69 6.82 -0.15
C VAL A 41 -0.21 6.48 -0.01
N PHE A 42 0.66 7.48 -0.06
CA PHE A 42 2.09 7.30 0.18
C PHE A 42 2.39 6.78 1.58
N LEU A 43 1.76 7.34 2.63
CA LEU A 43 1.91 6.82 3.99
C LEU A 43 1.45 5.36 4.11
N ILE A 44 0.35 4.99 3.46
CA ILE A 44 -0.14 3.61 3.44
C ILE A 44 0.91 2.68 2.79
N TYR A 45 1.54 3.08 1.68
CA TYR A 45 2.61 2.29 1.08
C TYR A 45 3.80 2.10 2.02
N VAL A 46 4.25 3.16 2.69
CA VAL A 46 5.34 3.08 3.68
C VAL A 46 4.99 2.09 4.79
N VAL A 47 3.78 2.17 5.34
CA VAL A 47 3.29 1.24 6.37
C VAL A 47 3.25 -0.20 5.85
N LEU A 48 2.72 -0.44 4.65
CA LEU A 48 2.66 -1.78 4.06
C LEU A 48 4.04 -2.39 3.85
N VAL A 49 5.01 -1.60 3.38
CA VAL A 49 6.40 -2.06 3.21
C VAL A 49 7.02 -2.42 4.56
N ILE A 50 6.87 -1.57 5.58
CA ILE A 50 7.37 -1.85 6.93
C ILE A 50 6.74 -3.14 7.47
N LEU A 51 5.42 -3.30 7.36
CA LEU A 51 4.72 -4.49 7.81
C LEU A 51 5.22 -5.74 7.08
N LEU A 52 5.38 -5.69 5.75
CA LEU A 52 5.90 -6.82 4.98
C LEU A 52 7.28 -7.25 5.49
N ILE A 53 8.20 -6.29 5.69
CA ILE A 53 9.55 -6.55 6.20
C ILE A 53 9.49 -7.19 7.59
N LEU A 54 8.67 -6.63 8.49
CA LEU A 54 8.51 -7.15 9.86
C LEU A 54 7.94 -8.57 9.87
N PHE A 55 6.93 -8.85 9.04
CA PHE A 55 6.31 -10.18 8.95
C PHE A 55 7.27 -11.22 8.37
N ILE A 56 8.01 -10.89 7.31
CA ILE A 56 9.02 -11.80 6.74
C ILE A 56 10.13 -12.06 7.77
N LYS A 57 10.64 -11.02 8.43
CA LYS A 57 11.69 -11.15 9.45
C LYS A 57 11.23 -12.02 10.62
N LYS A 58 9.98 -11.86 11.07
CA LYS A 58 9.38 -12.68 12.13
C LYS A 58 9.25 -14.15 11.70
N LEU A 59 8.85 -14.41 10.45
CA LEU A 59 8.71 -15.77 9.92
C LEU A 59 10.07 -16.44 9.64
N ASN A 60 11.13 -15.67 9.40
CA ASN A 60 12.48 -16.22 9.18
C ASN A 60 13.26 -16.47 10.47
N ARG A 61 12.81 -15.91 11.60
CA ARG A 61 13.36 -16.16 12.95
C ARG A 61 12.74 -17.38 13.64
N ARG A 62 11.65 -17.91 13.10
CA ARG A 62 11.01 -19.15 13.51
C ARG A 62 11.44 -20.26 12.57
#